data_AF-A0A2U0S4J7-F1
#
_entry.id   AF-A0A2U0S4J7-F1
#
_cell.length_a   1.000
_cell.length_b   1.000
_cell.length_c   1.000
_cell.angle_alpha   90.00
_cell.angle_beta   90.00
_cell.angle_gamma   90.00
#
_symmetry.space_group_name_H-M   'P 1'
#
loop_
_entity.id
_entity.type
_entity.pdbx_description
1 polymer ?
#
loop_
_entity_poly.entity_id
_entity_poly.type
_entity_poly.pdbx_seq_one_letter_code
_entity_poly.pdbx_strand_id
1 'polypeptide(L)' 'QTQLWIGGIIEEYDNHWGFRFNPDTIVIAEITIEGAQANIQAISNDLNYWINTWQNQAYVFAQVTETHE' A
#
# COMPACT_ATOMS: atom_id res chain seq x y z
N GLN A 1 2.41 0.15 -20.57
CA GLN A 1 2.38 0.51 -19.14
C GLN A 1 1.57 -0.55 -18.44
N THR A 2 2.08 -1.11 -17.34
CA THR A 2 1.44 -2.22 -16.63
C THR A 2 0.85 -1.68 -15.32
N GLN A 3 -0.46 -1.87 -15.13
CA GLN A 3 -1.10 -1.58 -13.85
C GLN A 3 -0.92 -2.80 -12.94
N LEU A 4 -0.39 -2.56 -11.75
CA LEU A 4 -0.07 -3.60 -10.78
C LEU A 4 -0.60 -3.17 -9.42
N TRP A 5 -0.81 -4.14 -8.54
CA TRP A 5 -0.98 -3.88 -7.13
C TRP A 5 0.39 -3.58 -6.53
N ILE A 6 0.51 -2.42 -5.91
CA ILE A 6 1.71 -1.95 -5.25
C ILE A 6 1.37 -1.72 -3.79
N GLY A 7 2.13 -2.30 -2.88
CA GLY A 7 1.79 -2.23 -1.47
C GLY A 7 2.92 -2.72 -0.58
N GLY A 8 2.63 -2.77 0.71
CA GLY A 8 3.57 -3.20 1.73
C GLY A 8 3.00 -2.96 3.11
N ILE A 9 3.81 -3.14 4.14
CA ILE A 9 3.44 -2.81 5.51
C ILE A 9 3.20 -1.30 5.60
N ILE A 10 2.06 -0.89 6.14
CA ILE A 10 1.73 0.50 6.38
C ILE A 10 2.34 0.94 7.70
N GLU A 11 2.93 2.13 7.69
CA GLU A 11 3.41 2.82 8.88
C GLU A 11 2.97 4.27 8.87
N GLU A 12 2.72 4.82 10.06
CA GLU A 12 2.44 6.25 10.22
C GLU A 12 3.60 7.07 9.67
N TYR A 13 3.26 8.15 8.96
CA TYR A 13 4.26 9.02 8.38
C TYR A 13 3.75 10.44 8.26
N ASP A 14 4.63 11.40 8.53
CA ASP A 14 4.31 12.83 8.45
C ASP A 14 4.25 13.30 6.99
N ASN A 15 3.12 13.05 6.34
CA ASN A 15 2.79 13.52 5.00
C ASN A 15 1.28 13.79 4.87
N HIS A 16 0.85 14.27 3.70
CA HIS A 16 -0.56 14.56 3.40
C HIS A 16 -1.53 13.39 3.68
N TRP A 17 -1.07 12.15 3.52
CA TRP A 17 -1.88 10.94 3.67
C TRP A 17 -1.83 10.36 5.08
N GLY A 18 -0.88 10.79 5.91
CA GLY A 18 -0.65 10.27 7.26
C GLY A 18 0.06 8.92 7.31
N PHE A 19 0.47 8.37 6.17
CA PHE A 19 1.12 7.06 6.10
C PHE A 19 2.11 6.94 4.95
N ARG A 20 2.97 5.93 5.03
CA ARG A 20 3.72 5.40 3.88
C ARG A 20 3.73 3.88 3.92
N PHE A 21 4.09 3.26 2.80
CA PHE A 21 4.49 1.85 2.81
C PHE A 21 5.95 1.76 3.26
N ASN A 22 6.25 0.82 4.16
CA ASN A 22 7.61 0.51 4.56
C ASN A 22 8.41 0.04 3.32
N PRO A 23 9.51 0.74 2.96
CA PRO A 23 10.25 0.48 1.74
C PRO A 23 10.85 -0.94 1.66
N ASP A 24 11.15 -1.55 2.81
CA ASP A 24 11.74 -2.90 2.88
C ASP A 24 10.71 -4.02 2.68
N THR A 25 9.43 -3.65 2.56
CA THR A 25 8.29 -4.59 2.50
C THR A 25 7.48 -4.45 1.22
N ILE A 26 7.98 -3.67 0.26
CA ILE A 26 7.26 -3.38 -0.97
C ILE A 26 7.06 -4.65 -1.79
N VAL A 27 5.81 -4.86 -2.18
CA VAL A 27 5.36 -5.93 -3.05
C VAL A 27 4.70 -5.30 -4.26
N ILE A 28 5.09 -5.77 -5.45
CA ILE A 28 4.51 -5.40 -6.74
C ILE A 28 4.03 -6.69 -7.40
N ALA A 29 2.72 -6.83 -7.61
CA ALA A 29 2.14 -8.07 -8.14
C ALA A 29 0.86 -7.83 -8.95
N GLU A 30 0.55 -8.74 -9.87
CA GLU A 30 -0.74 -8.74 -10.60
C GLU A 30 -1.90 -9.22 -9.71
N ILE A 31 -1.61 -10.10 -8.75
CA ILE A 31 -2.57 -10.72 -7.84
C ILE A 31 -2.08 -10.52 -6.41
N THR A 32 -2.96 -10.04 -5.55
CA THR A 32 -2.72 -9.87 -4.10
C THR A 32 -3.93 -10.39 -3.31
N ILE A 33 -3.87 -10.30 -1.99
CA ILE A 33 -5.00 -10.66 -1.12
C ILE A 33 -6.09 -9.59 -1.28
N GLU A 34 -7.27 -9.97 -1.80
CA GLU A 34 -8.37 -9.04 -2.11
C GLU A 34 -8.78 -8.18 -0.91
N GLY A 35 -8.85 -8.76 0.30
CA GLY A 35 -9.19 -8.02 1.53
C GLY A 35 -8.14 -6.98 1.97
N ALA A 36 -6.95 -7.00 1.40
CA ALA A 36 -5.88 -6.02 1.62
C ALA A 36 -5.79 -4.97 0.50
N GLN A 37 -6.66 -5.04 -0.51
CA GLN A 37 -6.68 -4.07 -1.61
C GLN A 37 -7.50 -2.83 -1.22
N ALA A 38 -6.96 -1.65 -1.46
CA ALA A 38 -7.62 -0.38 -1.19
C ALA A 38 -7.10 0.74 -2.09
N ASN A 39 -7.73 1.92 -2.04
CA ASN A 39 -7.12 3.14 -2.55
C ASN A 39 -6.47 3.94 -1.41
N ILE A 40 -5.57 4.86 -1.73
CA ILE A 40 -4.83 5.66 -0.75
C ILE A 40 -5.75 6.48 0.17
N GLN A 41 -6.92 6.90 -0.31
CA GLN A 41 -7.89 7.66 0.47
C GLN A 41 -8.59 6.80 1.51
N ALA A 42 -8.96 5.56 1.18
CA ALA A 42 -9.54 4.60 2.12
C ALA A 42 -8.53 4.20 3.20
N ILE A 43 -7.24 4.10 2.85
CA ILE A 43 -6.17 3.86 3.82
C ILE A 43 -6.02 5.04 4.77
N SER A 44 -5.91 6.26 4.21
CA SER A 44 -5.73 7.49 4.99
C SER A 44 -6.91 7.76 5.94
N ASN A 45 -8.13 7.54 5.50
CA ASN A 45 -9.34 7.81 6.29
C ASN A 45 -9.52 6.87 7.49
N ASP A 46 -8.96 5.66 7.46
CA ASP A 46 -9.07 4.67 8.53
C ASP A 46 -7.71 4.01 8.81
N LEU A 47 -6.68 4.84 8.99
CA LEU A 47 -5.30 4.38 9.12
C LEU A 47 -5.12 3.37 10.26
N ASN A 48 -5.83 3.58 11.38
CA ASN A 48 -5.77 2.68 12.51
C ASN A 48 -6.31 1.29 12.17
N TYR A 49 -7.38 1.16 11.37
CA TYR A 49 -7.82 -0.14 10.88
C TYR A 49 -6.73 -0.82 10.05
N TRP A 50 -6.14 -0.11 9.10
CA TRP A 50 -5.17 -0.70 8.16
C TRP A 50 -3.83 -1.07 8.82
N ILE A 51 -3.38 -0.31 9.82
CA ILE A 51 -2.18 -0.63 10.60
C ILE A 51 -2.39 -1.84 11.52
N ASN A 52 -3.62 -2.15 11.91
CA ASN A 52 -3.90 -3.22 12.88
C ASN A 52 -4.61 -4.45 12.29
N THR A 53 -4.96 -4.43 11.00
CA THR A 53 -5.67 -5.53 10.34
C THR A 53 -4.73 -6.35 9.45
N TRP A 54 -5.06 -7.62 9.25
CA TRP A 54 -4.31 -8.56 8.43
C TRP A 54 -2.87 -8.77 8.94
N GLN A 55 -1.87 -8.36 8.15
CA GLN A 55 -0.45 -8.31 8.50
C GLN A 55 0.07 -6.87 8.41
N ASN A 56 -0.82 -5.90 8.61
CA ASN A 56 -0.57 -4.47 8.46
C ASN A 56 -0.21 -4.08 7.02
N GLN A 57 -0.59 -4.92 6.05
CA GLN A 57 -0.30 -4.72 4.63
C GLN A 57 -1.54 -4.23 3.89
N ALA A 58 -1.33 -3.28 2.99
CA ALA A 58 -2.34 -2.92 2.00
C ALA A 58 -1.69 -2.74 0.62
N TYR A 59 -2.52 -2.86 -0.41
CA TYR A 59 -2.11 -2.78 -1.80
C TYR A 59 -3.00 -1.79 -2.54
N VAL A 60 -2.38 -0.85 -3.24
CA VAL A 60 -3.05 0.13 -4.09
C VAL A 60 -2.84 -0.23 -5.55
N PHE A 61 -3.90 -0.11 -6.34
CA PHE A 61 -3.79 -0.33 -7.77
C PHE A 61 -3.17 0.90 -8.42
N ALA A 62 -1.97 0.74 -8.96
CA ALA A 62 -1.18 1.86 -9.45
C ALA A 62 -0.40 1.47 -10.69
N GLN A 63 0.01 2.50 -11.42
CA GLN A 63 0.88 2.33 -12.57
C GLN A 63 2.34 2.44 -12.11
N VAL A 64 3.15 1.42 -12.41
CA VAL A 64 4.61 1.50 -12.23
C VAL A 64 5.19 2.30 -13.39
N THR A 65 5.89 3.40 -13.08
CA THR A 65 6.57 4.24 -14.09
C THR A 65 8.05 3.87 -14.23
N GLU A 66 8.73 3.63 -13.11
CA GLU A 66 10.16 3.28 -13.05
C GLU A 66 10.42 2.31 -11.88
N THR A 67 11.44 1.47 -12.01
CA THR A 67 12.00 0.61 -10.95
C THR A 67 13.51 0.73 -11.00
N HIS A 68 14.16 0.80 -9.84
CA HIS A 68 15.61 0.94 -9.71
C HIS A 68 16.14 -0.22 -8.87
N GLU A 69 17.30 -0.76 -9.26
CA GLU A 69 18.04 -1.79 -8.52
C GLU A 69 19.16 -1.16 -7.67
#